data_AF-A0AAV5MWA1-F1
#
_entry.id   AF-A0AAV5MWA1-F1
#
_cell.length_a   1.000
_cell.length_b   1.000
_cell.length_c   1.000
_cell.angle_alpha   90.00
_cell.angle_beta   90.00
_cell.angle_gamma   90.00
#
_symmetry.space_group_name_H-M   'P 1'
#
loop_
_entity.id
_entity.type
_entity.pdbx_description
1 polymer ?
#
loop_
_entity_poly.entity_id
_entity_poly.type
_entity_poly.pdbx_seq_one_letter_code
_entity_poly.pdbx_strand_id
1 'polypeptide(L)' 'MMNKDKKTINPMQLRIPPELKGGIQQSANRSMRTMHSEVVYRLKLLDEMEKKGEITI' A
#
# COMPACT_ATOMS: atom_id res chain seq x y z
N MET A 1 31.90 -7.29 11.57
CA MET A 1 30.58 -7.64 11.02
C MET A 1 30.07 -6.44 10.24
N MET A 2 29.79 -6.59 8.96
CA MET A 2 29.42 -5.50 8.06
C MET A 2 27.99 -5.07 8.39
N ASN A 3 27.83 -3.95 9.10
CA ASN A 3 26.54 -3.28 9.30
C ASN A 3 26.07 -2.74 7.94
N LYS A 4 25.51 -3.63 7.12
CA LYS A 4 24.78 -3.24 5.91
C LYS A 4 23.65 -2.33 6.35
N ASP A 5 23.59 -1.16 5.72
CA ASP A 5 22.63 -0.09 5.92
C ASP A 5 21.23 -0.63 6.25
N LYS A 6 20.90 -0.68 7.54
CA LYS A 6 19.50 -0.66 7.96
C LYS A 6 19.04 0.75 7.64
N LYS A 7 18.68 1.01 6.37
CA LYS A 7 17.78 2.11 6.04
C LYS A 7 16.59 1.90 6.93
N THR A 8 16.49 2.69 7.99
CA THR A 8 15.33 2.73 8.86
C THR A 8 14.18 3.04 7.92
N ILE A 9 13.42 1.99 7.54
CA ILE A 9 12.20 2.16 6.76
C ILE A 9 11.33 2.94 7.71
N ASN A 10 11.29 4.27 7.56
CA ASN A 10 10.47 5.12 8.38
C ASN A 10 9.04 4.71 8.00
N PRO A 11 8.37 3.89 8.82
CA PRO A 11 7.13 3.27 8.39
C PRO A 11 6.13 4.41 8.30
N MET A 12 5.75 4.76 7.08
CA MET A 12 4.78 5.83 6.84
C MET A 12 3.55 5.51 7.68
N GLN A 13 3.25 6.36 8.68
CA GLN A 13 2.07 6.17 9.52
C GLN A 13 0.84 6.40 8.65
N LEU A 14 0.21 5.30 8.27
CA LEU A 14 -0.96 5.33 7.43
C LEU A 14 -2.22 5.48 8.29
N ARG A 15 -2.85 6.65 8.25
CA ARG A 15 -4.15 6.88 8.88
C ARG A 15 -5.24 6.54 7.87
N ILE A 16 -5.91 5.41 8.08
CA ILE A 16 -7.03 4.96 7.25
C ILE A 16 -8.33 5.33 7.95
N PRO A 17 -9.25 6.07 7.29
CA PRO A 17 -10.59 6.32 7.82
C PRO A 17 -11.32 5.01 8.15
N PRO A 18 -12.08 4.93 9.26
CA PRO A 18 -12.76 3.71 9.70
C PRO A 18 -13.61 3.04 8.61
N GLU A 19 -14.30 3.85 7.80
CA GLU A 19 -15.18 3.42 6.72
C GLU A 19 -14.43 2.70 5.58
N LEU A 20 -13.15 3.03 5.36
CA LEU A 20 -12.33 2.38 4.33
C LEU A 20 -11.56 1.17 4.88
N LYS A 21 -11.33 1.14 6.19
CA LYS A 21 -10.49 0.13 6.86
C LYS A 21 -11.04 -1.29 6.65
N GLY A 22 -12.34 -1.48 6.75
CA GLY A 22 -12.98 -2.80 6.60
C GLY A 22 -12.71 -3.43 5.22
N GLY A 23 -12.93 -2.66 4.16
CA GLY A 23 -12.70 -3.13 2.78
C GLY A 23 -11.22 -3.41 2.47
N ILE A 24 -10.31 -2.56 2.98
CA ILE A 24 -8.86 -2.76 2.82
C ILE A 24 -8.41 -4.02 3.57
N GLN A 25 -8.83 -4.21 4.83
CA GLN A 25 -8.44 -5.37 5.63
C GLN A 25 -8.92 -6.69 5.01
N GLN A 26 -10.17 -6.76 4.53
CA GLN A 26 -10.68 -7.97 3.87
C GLN A 26 -9.91 -8.30 2.59
N SER A 27 -9.53 -7.29 1.81
CA SER A 27 -8.72 -7.46 0.61
C SER A 27 -7.30 -7.93 0.93
N ALA A 28 -6.68 -7.31 1.94
CA ALA A 28 -5.36 -7.66 2.44
C ALA A 28 -5.33 -9.14 2.88
N ASN A 29 -6.32 -9.57 3.67
CA ASN A 29 -6.45 -10.95 4.12
C ASN A 29 -6.58 -11.93 2.94
N ARG A 30 -7.45 -11.63 1.97
CA ARG A 30 -7.63 -12.47 0.76
C ARG A 30 -6.36 -12.60 -0.08
N SER A 31 -5.53 -11.56 -0.09
CA SER A 31 -4.29 -11.51 -0.88
C SER A 31 -3.05 -11.89 -0.07
N MET A 32 -3.20 -12.33 1.19
CA MET A 32 -2.09 -12.63 2.11
C MET A 32 -1.10 -11.46 2.26
N ARG A 33 -1.63 -10.22 2.26
CA ARG A 33 -0.87 -8.98 2.44
C ARG A 33 -1.12 -8.39 3.82
N THR A 34 -0.17 -7.59 4.29
CA THR A 34 -0.42 -6.63 5.37
C THR A 34 -1.32 -5.51 4.87
N MET A 35 -2.02 -4.80 5.77
CA MET A 35 -2.78 -3.60 5.36
C MET A 35 -1.90 -2.57 4.65
N HIS A 36 -0.66 -2.38 5.11
CA HIS A 36 0.25 -1.42 4.51
C HIS A 36 0.61 -1.81 3.07
N SER A 37 1.00 -3.07 2.86
CA SER A 37 1.34 -3.56 1.52
C SER A 37 0.14 -3.64 0.58
N GLU A 38 -1.08 -3.82 1.10
CA GLU A 38 -2.32 -3.73 0.33
C GLU A 38 -2.59 -2.30 -0.15
N VAL A 39 -2.38 -1.29 0.71
CA VAL A 39 -2.57 0.11 0.32
C VAL A 39 -1.54 0.53 -0.72
N VAL A 40 -0.27 0.19 -0.51
CA VAL A 40 0.80 0.46 -1.48
C VAL A 40 0.50 -0.21 -2.82
N TYR A 41 -0.01 -1.45 -2.80
CA TYR A 41 -0.40 -2.15 -4.02
C TYR A 41 -1.52 -1.42 -4.78
N ARG A 42 -2.55 -0.93 -4.09
CA ARG A 42 -3.63 -0.17 -4.71
C ARG A 42 -3.14 1.14 -5.33
N LEU A 43 -2.26 1.86 -4.64
CA LEU A 43 -1.64 3.07 -5.18
C LEU A 43 -0.82 2.77 -6.44
N LYS A 44 -0.08 1.65 -6.46
CA LYS A 44 0.63 1.20 -7.66
C LYS A 44 -0.31 0.89 -8.81
N LEU A 45 -1.42 0.20 -8.56
CA LEU A 45 -2.42 -0.08 -9.61
C LEU A 45 -3.00 1.20 -10.19
N LEU A 46 -3.32 2.18 -9.34
CA LEU A 46 -3.82 3.49 -9.77
C LEU A 46 -2.81 4.22 -10.65
N ASP A 47 -1.54 4.27 -10.24
CA ASP A 47 -0.43 4.86 -11.04
C ASP A 47 -0.26 4.15 -12.40
N GLU A 48 -0.38 2.82 -12.43
CA GLU A 48 -0.32 2.06 -13.69
C GLU A 48 -1.52 2.36 -14.61
N MET A 49 -2.72 2.51 -14.05
CA MET A 49 -3.93 2.87 -14.82
C MET A 49 -3.86 4.30 -15.34
N GLU A 50 -3.37 5.24 -14.53
CA GLU A 50 -3.14 6.64 -14.92
C GLU A 50 -2.12 6.72 -16.06
N LYS A 51 -0.98 6.02 -15.95
CA LYS A 51 0.06 5.96 -17.00
C LYS A 51 -0.42 5.39 -18.32
N LYS A 52 -1.41 4.50 -18.28
CA LYS A 52 -2.07 3.95 -19.48
C LYS A 52 -3.14 4.86 -20.06
N GLY A 53 -3.50 5.94 -19.36
CA GLY A 53 -4.58 6.85 -19.73
C GLY A 53 -5.97 6.25 -19.51
N GLU A 54 -6.09 5.18 -18.71
CA GLU A 54 -7.39 4.56 -18.39
C GLU A 54 -8.21 5.42 -17.43
N ILE A 55 -7.52 6.16 -16.56
CA ILE A 55 -8.10 7.08 -15.59
C ILE A 55 -7.25 8.35 -15.54
N THR A 56 -7.86 9.44 -15.07
CA THR A 56 -7.17 10.66 -14.66
C THR A 56 -7.51 10.88 -13.19
N ILE A 57 -6.49 10.94 -12.34
CA ILE A 57 -6.62 11.11 -10.89
C ILE A 57 -6.28 12.55 -10.52
#